data_AF-Q7WXD1-F1
#
_entry.id   AF-Q7WXD1-F1
#
_cell.length_a   1.000
_cell.length_b   1.000
_cell.length_c   1.000
_cell.angle_alpha   90.00
_cell.angle_beta   90.00
_cell.angle_gamma   90.00
#
_symmetry.space_group_name_H-M   'P 1'
#
loop_
_entity.id
_entity.type
_entity.pdbx_description
1 polymer ?
#
loop_
_entity_poly.entity_id
_entity_poly.type
_entity_poly.pdbx_seq_one_letter_code
_entity_poly.pdbx_strand_id
1 'polypeptide(L)'
;MLTLSIYKGGIAVNRDAEWFADESISYKTLGEICLAQPGGVGFQICEQKIMAQSAPQPTSNNLEEAYRRGPVRKADELVSLGKSVGLDGERLQQIVQRYNSDVANGRDSVFGRSGLWRRWGKLIAIDTAPFYIYPCITAILATYCGLKVDADMRVIDIQGAQIPRLHAAGEVVGGFHGSGYMSGSSLSESVIFGRVAARTVLEGA
;
A
#
# COMPACT_ATOMS: atom_id res chain seq x y z
N MET A 1 5.67 -7.63 -5.67
CA MET A 1 5.07 -8.19 -4.44
C MET A 1 4.67 -7.02 -3.55
N LEU A 2 3.52 -7.08 -2.87
CA LEU A 2 3.16 -6.01 -1.94
C LEU A 2 4.09 -6.10 -0.72
N THR A 3 4.78 -5.02 -0.38
CA THR A 3 5.77 -4.96 0.70
C THR A 3 5.72 -3.56 1.29
N LEU A 4 5.44 -3.45 2.59
CA LEU A 4 5.15 -2.18 3.26
C LEU A 4 6.01 -2.00 4.52
N SER A 5 7.34 -1.90 4.35
CA SER A 5 8.24 -1.64 5.47
C SER A 5 7.97 -0.28 6.13
N ILE A 6 7.38 0.66 5.39
CA ILE A 6 7.00 1.99 5.88
C ILE A 6 6.06 1.97 7.11
N TYR A 7 5.09 1.05 7.15
CA TYR A 7 4.18 0.91 8.31
C TYR A 7 4.83 0.22 9.50
N LYS A 8 6.06 -0.27 9.33
CA LYS A 8 6.88 -0.88 10.38
C LYS A 8 8.04 0.00 10.81
N GLY A 9 8.14 1.23 10.30
CA GLY A 9 9.17 2.19 10.69
C GLY A 9 10.09 2.64 9.57
N GLY A 10 9.92 2.10 8.36
CA GLY A 10 10.65 2.58 7.19
C GLY A 10 10.20 3.96 6.74
N ILE A 11 10.96 4.52 5.79
CA ILE A 11 10.64 5.74 5.06
C ILE A 11 10.66 5.47 3.55
N ALA A 12 10.10 6.37 2.76
CA ALA A 12 10.12 6.31 1.30
C ALA A 12 10.75 7.55 0.67
N VAL A 13 11.66 7.35 -0.29
CA VAL A 13 12.26 8.44 -1.09
C VAL A 13 11.93 8.28 -2.58
N ASN A 14 11.89 9.38 -3.33
CA ASN A 14 11.63 9.34 -4.77
C ASN A 14 12.92 9.11 -5.57
N ARG A 15 12.82 9.16 -6.90
CA ARG A 15 13.94 8.99 -7.85
C ARG A 15 15.07 10.00 -7.66
N ASP A 16 14.75 11.18 -7.14
CA ASP A 16 15.70 12.28 -6.92
C ASP A 16 16.31 12.22 -5.51
N ALA A 17 16.10 11.11 -4.80
CA ALA A 17 16.44 10.94 -3.39
C ALA A 17 15.84 12.04 -2.51
N GLU A 18 14.54 12.30 -2.67
CA GLU A 18 13.79 13.22 -1.81
C GLU A 18 12.75 12.47 -0.99
N TRP A 19 12.62 12.85 0.28
CA TRP A 19 11.54 12.36 1.13
C TRP A 19 10.23 13.04 0.72
N PHE A 20 9.19 12.26 0.40
CA PHE A 20 8.04 12.79 -0.34
C PHE A 20 6.66 12.56 0.32
N ALA A 21 6.57 11.84 1.44
CA ALA A 21 5.27 11.56 2.07
C ALA A 21 5.33 11.29 3.59
N ASP A 22 4.23 11.59 4.29
CA ASP A 22 3.92 11.02 5.61
C ASP A 22 3.52 9.56 5.47
N GLU A 23 4.41 8.62 5.81
CA GLU A 23 4.11 7.19 5.65
C GLU A 23 3.16 6.60 6.70
N SER A 24 2.60 7.42 7.59
CA SER A 24 1.53 6.99 8.50
C SER A 24 0.13 6.99 7.87
N ILE A 25 -0.04 7.65 6.72
CA ILE A 25 -1.34 7.81 6.06
C ILE A 25 -1.74 6.55 5.26
N SER A 26 -2.98 6.53 4.75
CA SER A 26 -3.52 5.43 3.95
C SER A 26 -2.65 5.06 2.76
N TYR A 27 -2.51 3.75 2.47
CA TYR A 27 -1.73 3.24 1.33
C TYR A 27 -2.28 3.74 0.00
N LYS A 28 -3.56 4.11 -0.04
CA LYS A 28 -4.21 4.70 -1.22
C LYS A 28 -3.65 6.08 -1.50
N THR A 29 -3.64 6.94 -0.49
CA THR A 29 -3.07 8.29 -0.57
C THR A 29 -1.57 8.22 -0.84
N LEU A 30 -0.85 7.30 -0.18
CA LEU A 30 0.56 7.05 -0.51
C LEU A 30 0.77 6.61 -1.96
N GLY A 31 -0.12 5.77 -2.49
CA GLY A 31 -0.12 5.36 -3.90
C GLY A 31 -0.35 6.53 -4.85
N GLU A 32 -1.30 7.43 -4.54
CA GLU A 32 -1.53 8.66 -5.32
C GLU A 32 -0.31 9.58 -5.29
N ILE A 33 0.30 9.80 -4.12
CA ILE A 33 1.51 10.62 -3.99
C ILE A 33 2.68 9.98 -4.76
N CYS A 34 2.84 8.65 -4.68
CA CYS A 34 3.88 7.90 -5.39
C CYS A 34 3.72 8.00 -6.91
N LEU A 35 2.49 7.98 -7.42
CA LEU A 35 2.22 8.16 -8.86
C LEU A 35 2.64 9.55 -9.36
N ALA A 36 2.54 10.57 -8.50
CA ALA A 36 2.95 11.93 -8.84
C ALA A 36 4.47 12.15 -8.76
N GLN A 37 5.24 11.19 -8.24
CA GLN A 37 6.71 11.30 -8.18
C GLN A 37 7.36 11.09 -9.56
N PRO A 38 8.59 11.59 -9.78
CA PRO A 38 9.33 11.35 -11.02
C PRO A 38 9.41 9.85 -11.38
N GLY A 39 8.84 9.51 -12.54
CA GLY A 39 8.75 8.14 -13.03
C GLY A 39 7.71 7.25 -12.35
N GLY A 40 6.87 7.79 -11.44
CA GLY A 40 5.87 7.03 -10.70
C GLY A 40 6.45 6.00 -9.73
N VAL A 41 7.71 6.20 -9.30
CA VAL A 41 8.49 5.27 -8.51
C VAL A 41 8.96 5.94 -7.21
N GLY A 42 8.79 5.23 -6.10
CA GLY A 42 9.47 5.49 -4.84
C GLY A 42 10.42 4.34 -4.48
N PHE A 43 11.18 4.52 -3.41
CA PHE A 43 12.08 3.53 -2.84
C PHE A 43 11.85 3.49 -1.34
N GLN A 44 11.44 2.32 -0.83
CA GLN A 44 11.27 2.14 0.62
C GLN A 44 12.60 1.70 1.23
N ILE A 45 12.93 2.30 2.36
CA ILE A 45 14.18 2.08 3.08
C ILE A 45 13.84 1.60 4.49
N CYS A 46 14.53 0.57 4.95
CA CYS A 46 14.44 0.10 6.33
C CYS A 46 15.74 -0.58 6.75
N GLU A 47 15.78 -1.08 7.98
CA GLU A 47 16.93 -1.80 8.54
C GLU A 47 16.54 -3.18 9.08
N GLN A 48 17.52 -3.90 9.62
CA GLN A 48 17.35 -5.27 10.10
C GLN A 48 16.23 -5.44 11.14
N LYS A 49 16.01 -4.47 12.05
CA LYS A 49 14.92 -4.58 13.05
C LYS A 49 13.52 -4.56 12.43
N ILE A 50 13.39 -4.01 11.23
CA ILE A 50 12.14 -4.02 10.46
C ILE A 50 12.05 -5.33 9.66
N MET A 51 13.14 -5.77 9.03
CA MET A 51 13.20 -7.07 8.34
C MET A 51 12.87 -8.24 9.27
N ALA A 52 13.34 -8.20 10.52
CA ALA A 52 13.07 -9.22 11.54
C ALA A 52 11.59 -9.33 11.94
N GLN A 53 10.76 -8.33 11.63
CA GLN A 53 9.30 -8.39 11.82
C GLN A 53 8.59 -9.06 10.64
N SER A 54 9.35 -9.61 9.69
CA SER A 54 8.80 -10.29 8.53
C SER A 54 7.95 -11.48 8.96
N ALA A 55 6.77 -11.58 8.36
CA ALA A 55 5.85 -12.67 8.64
C ALA A 55 5.86 -13.65 7.44
N PRO A 56 6.02 -14.98 7.65
CA PRO A 56 6.19 -15.94 6.56
C PRO A 56 4.93 -16.17 5.72
N GLN A 57 3.80 -15.57 6.10
CA GLN A 57 2.56 -15.65 5.33
C GLN A 57 2.64 -14.76 4.07
N PRO A 58 1.90 -15.06 2.98
CA PRO A 58 1.89 -14.26 1.76
C PRO A 58 1.14 -12.92 1.97
N THR A 59 1.75 -12.03 2.75
CA THR A 59 1.18 -10.75 3.15
C THR A 59 2.14 -9.62 2.78
N SER A 60 1.67 -8.38 2.91
CA SER A 60 2.50 -7.18 2.76
C SER A 60 3.67 -7.09 3.76
N ASN A 61 3.69 -7.95 4.78
CA ASN A 61 4.74 -8.01 5.80
C ASN A 61 5.80 -9.08 5.50
N ASN A 62 5.75 -9.79 4.38
CA ASN A 62 6.77 -10.81 4.07
C ASN A 62 8.01 -10.19 3.42
N LEU A 63 8.75 -9.40 4.19
CA LEU A 63 9.94 -8.68 3.72
C LEU A 63 11.08 -9.64 3.33
N GLU A 64 11.21 -10.77 4.02
CA GLU A 64 12.24 -11.79 3.74
C GLU A 64 12.00 -12.51 2.40
N GLU A 65 10.74 -12.78 2.05
CA GLU A 65 10.40 -13.24 0.70
C GLU A 65 10.76 -12.20 -0.36
N ALA A 66 10.53 -10.92 -0.06
CA ALA A 66 10.87 -9.81 -0.97
C ALA A 66 12.37 -9.80 -1.23
N TYR A 67 13.15 -9.99 -0.18
CA TYR A 67 14.60 -10.08 -0.26
C TYR A 67 15.04 -11.29 -1.10
N ARG A 68 14.48 -12.48 -0.83
CA ARG A 68 14.82 -13.69 -1.58
C ARG A 68 14.49 -13.62 -3.07
N ARG A 69 13.44 -12.88 -3.44
CA ARG A 69 13.04 -12.69 -4.85
C ARG A 69 13.93 -11.72 -5.62
N GLY A 70 14.85 -11.01 -4.96
CA GLY A 70 15.87 -10.16 -5.59
C GLY A 70 15.61 -8.65 -5.74
N PRO A 71 14.40 -8.06 -5.61
CA PRO A 71 14.24 -6.61 -5.75
C PRO A 71 14.81 -5.80 -4.58
N VAL A 72 15.03 -6.42 -3.42
CA VAL A 72 15.61 -5.74 -2.26
C VAL A 72 17.13 -5.78 -2.34
N ARG A 73 17.74 -4.62 -2.19
CA ARG A 73 19.19 -4.45 -2.04
C ARG A 73 19.53 -4.30 -0.57
N LYS A 74 20.70 -4.80 -0.19
CA LYS A 74 21.25 -4.77 1.17
C LYS A 74 22.66 -4.17 1.13
N ALA A 75 22.97 -3.29 2.06
CA ALA A 75 24.32 -2.77 2.25
C ALA A 75 24.51 -2.31 3.70
N ASP A 76 25.75 -2.22 4.15
CA ASP A 76 26.08 -1.75 5.50
C ASP A 76 26.21 -0.22 5.55
N GLU A 77 26.23 0.46 4.41
CA GLU A 77 26.30 1.92 4.30
C GLU A 77 25.17 2.46 3.42
N LEU A 78 24.52 3.54 3.86
CA LEU A 78 23.43 4.19 3.12
C LEU A 78 23.88 4.74 1.76
N VAL A 79 25.12 5.24 1.67
CA VAL A 79 25.66 5.80 0.42
C VAL A 79 25.79 4.71 -0.65
N SER A 80 26.37 3.56 -0.31
CA SER A 80 26.48 2.43 -1.23
C SER A 80 25.11 1.81 -1.53
N LEU A 81 24.20 1.80 -0.55
CA LEU A 81 22.82 1.35 -0.73
C LEU A 81 22.07 2.18 -1.78
N GLY A 82 22.11 3.52 -1.67
CA GLY A 82 21.46 4.42 -2.62
C GLY A 82 22.01 4.25 -4.04
N LYS A 83 23.35 4.20 -4.17
CA LYS A 83 24.01 3.95 -5.45
C LYS A 83 23.60 2.62 -6.09
N SER A 84 23.37 1.58 -5.27
CA SER A 84 22.95 0.25 -5.76
C SER A 84 21.60 0.22 -6.48
N VAL A 85 20.76 1.25 -6.28
CA VAL A 85 19.47 1.42 -6.94
C VAL A 85 19.41 2.67 -7.84
N GLY A 86 20.55 3.32 -8.09
CA GLY A 86 20.66 4.49 -8.96
C GLY A 86 20.18 5.80 -8.34
N LEU A 87 20.19 5.91 -7.01
CA LEU A 87 19.92 7.14 -6.27
C LEU A 87 21.22 7.86 -5.91
N ASP A 88 21.11 9.16 -5.61
CA ASP A 88 22.17 9.90 -4.92
C ASP A 88 22.32 9.37 -3.48
N GLY A 89 23.39 8.62 -3.24
CA GLY A 89 23.66 8.01 -1.93
C GLY A 89 23.96 9.01 -0.82
N GLU A 90 24.56 10.16 -1.14
CA GLU A 90 24.86 11.20 -0.14
C GLU A 90 23.57 11.87 0.30
N ARG A 91 22.72 12.23 -0.67
CA ARG A 91 21.40 12.81 -0.39
C ARG A 91 20.51 11.85 0.41
N LEU A 92 20.55 10.55 0.07
CA LEU A 92 19.87 9.50 0.81
C LEU A 92 20.32 9.45 2.28
N GLN A 93 21.63 9.47 2.52
CA GLN A 93 22.19 9.44 3.87
C GLN A 93 21.75 10.67 4.68
N GLN A 94 21.77 11.86 4.08
CA GLN A 94 21.33 13.10 4.73
C GLN A 94 19.85 13.04 5.16
N ILE A 95 18.98 12.49 4.31
CA ILE A 95 17.55 12.31 4.65
C ILE A 95 17.37 11.38 5.84
N VAL A 96 18.07 10.24 5.85
CA VAL A 96 17.98 9.28 6.95
C VAL A 96 18.52 9.88 8.24
N GLN A 97 19.63 10.62 8.20
CA GLN A 97 20.17 11.33 9.36
C GLN A 97 19.16 12.35 9.92
N ARG A 98 18.53 13.13 9.05
CA ARG A 98 17.47 14.07 9.46
C ARG A 98 16.29 13.34 10.11
N TYR A 99 15.77 12.30 9.46
CA TYR A 99 14.67 11.50 10.00
C TYR A 99 15.03 10.91 11.38
N ASN A 100 16.25 10.40 11.55
CA ASN A 100 16.72 9.86 12.83
C ASN A 100 16.79 10.94 13.92
N SER A 101 17.23 12.16 13.58
CA SER A 101 17.21 13.30 14.51
C SER A 101 15.78 13.66 14.94
N ASP A 102 14.83 13.58 14.02
CA ASP A 102 13.41 13.84 14.26
C ASP A 102 12.75 12.74 15.11
N VAL A 103 13.14 11.48 14.93
CA VAL A 103 12.67 10.35 15.75
C VAL A 103 12.95 10.59 17.23
N ALA A 104 14.10 11.18 17.58
CA ALA A 104 14.43 11.53 18.96
C ALA A 104 13.44 12.53 19.59
N ASN A 105 12.83 13.39 18.77
CA ASN A 105 11.80 14.35 19.19
C ASN A 105 10.38 13.76 19.16
N GLY A 106 10.21 12.53 18.65
CA GLY A 106 8.92 11.83 18.56
C GLY A 106 7.99 12.34 17.44
N ARG A 107 8.46 13.27 16.61
CA ARG A 107 7.69 13.85 15.50
C ARG A 107 8.61 14.35 14.41
N ASP A 108 8.32 14.01 13.17
CA ASP A 108 9.09 14.52 12.04
C ASP A 108 8.77 15.97 11.69
N SER A 109 9.80 16.68 11.24
CA SER A 109 9.80 18.11 10.96
C SER A 109 9.31 18.45 9.54
N VAL A 110 9.13 17.46 8.65
CA VAL A 110 8.71 17.65 7.25
C VAL A 110 7.20 17.53 7.11
N PHE A 111 6.64 16.44 7.61
CA PHE A 111 5.25 16.05 7.42
C PHE A 111 4.46 15.97 8.74
N GLY A 112 5.14 16.00 9.89
CA GLY A 112 4.50 15.92 11.19
C GLY A 112 3.96 14.52 11.54
N ARG A 113 4.45 13.47 10.90
CA ARG A 113 4.35 12.05 11.29
C ARG A 113 4.86 11.91 12.72
N SER A 114 4.04 11.33 13.59
CA SER A 114 4.32 11.16 15.01
C SER A 114 4.25 9.70 15.47
N GLY A 115 4.16 8.77 14.51
CA GLY A 115 4.02 7.34 14.75
C GLY A 115 4.06 6.54 13.46
N LEU A 116 3.73 5.25 13.55
CA LEU A 116 3.67 4.34 12.40
C LEU A 116 2.30 4.43 11.73
N TRP A 117 1.72 3.32 11.30
CA TRP A 117 0.39 3.28 10.69
C TRP A 117 -0.66 4.03 11.52
N ARG A 118 -1.37 4.97 10.89
CA ARG A 118 -2.37 5.83 11.55
C ARG A 118 -1.83 6.55 12.81
N ARG A 119 -0.53 6.87 12.81
CA ARG A 119 0.18 7.52 13.91
C ARG A 119 0.18 6.69 15.20
N TRP A 120 -0.07 5.39 15.10
CA TRP A 120 0.01 4.46 16.21
C TRP A 120 1.43 3.92 16.38
N GLY A 121 1.86 3.70 17.62
CA GLY A 121 3.25 3.32 17.94
C GLY A 121 4.22 4.50 17.82
N LYS A 122 5.50 4.24 18.10
CA LYS A 122 6.58 5.24 18.05
C LYS A 122 7.27 5.23 16.69
N LEU A 123 7.81 6.37 16.29
CA LEU A 123 8.79 6.43 15.20
C LEU A 123 9.99 5.53 15.52
N ILE A 124 10.60 5.01 14.47
CA ILE A 124 11.70 4.04 14.57
C ILE A 124 12.84 4.59 13.72
N ALA A 125 13.99 4.83 14.33
CA ALA A 125 15.19 5.29 13.64
C ALA A 125 15.71 4.22 12.68
N ILE A 126 16.38 4.64 11.61
CA ILE A 126 17.09 3.79 10.65
C ILE A 126 18.58 4.07 10.84
N ASP A 127 19.19 3.45 11.84
CA ASP A 127 20.52 3.79 12.37
C ASP A 127 21.45 2.57 12.50
N THR A 128 20.92 1.37 12.34
CA THR A 128 21.66 0.12 12.57
C THR A 128 21.76 -0.67 11.28
N ALA A 129 22.99 -0.82 10.76
CA ALA A 129 23.27 -1.70 9.64
C ALA A 129 22.95 -3.18 9.99
N PRO A 130 22.60 -4.02 9.00
CA PRO A 130 22.48 -3.71 7.57
C PRO A 130 21.20 -2.95 7.21
N PHE A 131 21.31 -2.12 6.17
CA PHE A 131 20.20 -1.36 5.58
C PHE A 131 19.65 -2.06 4.34
N TYR A 132 18.37 -1.85 4.08
CA TYR A 132 17.62 -2.46 2.99
C TYR A 132 16.88 -1.39 2.19
N ILE A 133 16.92 -1.49 0.86
CA ILE A 133 16.17 -0.61 -0.03
C ILE A 133 15.52 -1.42 -1.16
N TYR A 134 14.32 -1.04 -1.58
CA TYR A 134 13.65 -1.64 -2.73
C TYR A 134 12.72 -0.64 -3.41
N PRO A 135 12.55 -0.74 -4.75
CA PRO A 135 11.61 0.10 -5.47
C PRO A 135 10.16 -0.25 -5.08
N CYS A 136 9.32 0.77 -4.98
CA CYS A 136 7.88 0.64 -4.85
C CYS A 136 7.17 1.47 -5.91
N ILE A 137 6.12 0.89 -6.48
CA ILE A 137 5.23 1.53 -7.45
C ILE A 137 3.79 1.36 -7.00
N THR A 138 2.92 2.21 -7.52
CA THR A 138 1.49 2.09 -7.27
C THR A 138 0.90 0.99 -8.15
N ALA A 139 0.15 0.09 -7.52
CA ALA A 139 -0.55 -0.99 -8.20
C ALA A 139 -2.06 -0.82 -8.00
N ILE A 140 -2.82 -1.02 -9.08
CA ILE A 140 -4.28 -1.12 -9.01
C ILE A 140 -4.62 -2.54 -8.60
N LEU A 141 -5.31 -2.69 -7.47
CA LEU A 141 -5.75 -3.99 -6.95
C LEU A 141 -7.21 -4.27 -7.22
N ALA A 142 -8.04 -3.22 -7.32
CA ALA A 142 -9.47 -3.36 -7.57
C ALA A 142 -10.07 -2.07 -8.14
N THR A 143 -11.20 -2.21 -8.84
CA THR A 143 -12.04 -1.09 -9.29
C THR A 143 -13.32 -0.95 -8.45
N TYR A 144 -13.82 0.27 -8.26
CA TYR A 144 -15.04 0.53 -7.46
C TYR A 144 -16.30 0.66 -8.33
N CYS A 145 -16.10 0.67 -9.65
CA CYS A 145 -17.14 0.81 -10.67
C CYS A 145 -17.48 -0.55 -11.27
N GLY A 146 -18.68 -0.64 -11.85
CA GLY A 146 -19.18 -1.87 -12.43
C GLY A 146 -20.65 -1.74 -12.80
N LEU A 147 -21.31 -2.89 -12.93
CA LEU A 147 -22.73 -3.00 -13.21
C LEU A 147 -23.55 -2.44 -12.05
N LYS A 148 -24.59 -1.66 -12.36
CA LYS A 148 -25.60 -1.26 -11.39
C LYS A 148 -26.49 -2.47 -11.10
N VAL A 149 -26.73 -2.75 -9.83
CA VAL A 149 -27.65 -3.81 -9.38
C VAL A 149 -28.65 -3.27 -8.36
N ASP A 150 -29.80 -3.92 -8.24
CA ASP A 150 -30.71 -3.71 -7.11
C ASP A 150 -30.29 -4.54 -5.87
N ALA A 151 -31.08 -4.48 -4.80
CA ALA A 151 -30.79 -5.20 -3.55
C ALA A 151 -30.84 -6.73 -3.70
N ASP A 152 -31.50 -7.23 -4.75
CA ASP A 152 -31.63 -8.66 -5.07
C ASP A 152 -30.56 -9.13 -6.08
N MET A 153 -29.60 -8.26 -6.38
CA MET A 153 -28.48 -8.48 -7.32
C MET A 153 -28.88 -8.62 -8.78
N ARG A 154 -30.06 -8.10 -9.17
CA ARG A 154 -30.48 -8.04 -10.58
C ARG A 154 -29.80 -6.86 -11.28
N VAL A 155 -29.27 -7.07 -12.47
CA VAL A 155 -28.60 -6.00 -13.23
C VAL A 155 -29.63 -4.99 -13.74
N ILE A 156 -29.32 -3.71 -13.57
CA ILE A 156 -30.13 -2.58 -14.00
C ILE A 156 -29.51 -1.95 -15.25
N ASP A 157 -30.33 -1.78 -16.29
CA ASP A 157 -29.93 -1.14 -17.54
C ASP A 157 -29.84 0.40 -17.43
N ILE A 158 -29.49 1.06 -18.53
CA ILE A 158 -29.33 2.52 -18.59
C ILE A 158 -30.66 3.28 -18.50
N GLN A 159 -31.80 2.60 -18.74
CA GLN A 159 -33.15 3.14 -18.58
C GLN A 159 -33.68 2.96 -17.15
N GLY A 160 -32.96 2.23 -16.30
CA GLY A 160 -33.36 1.94 -14.92
C GLY A 160 -34.23 0.68 -14.78
N ALA A 161 -34.38 -0.12 -15.84
CA ALA A 161 -35.12 -1.37 -15.80
C ALA A 161 -34.20 -2.56 -15.48
N GLN A 162 -34.78 -3.61 -14.88
CA GLN A 162 -34.07 -4.86 -14.63
C GLN A 162 -33.89 -5.63 -15.95
N ILE A 163 -32.69 -6.16 -16.17
CA ILE A 163 -32.42 -7.06 -17.29
C ILE A 163 -32.83 -8.49 -16.90
N PRO A 164 -33.82 -9.12 -17.57
CA PRO A 164 -34.32 -10.42 -17.17
C PRO A 164 -33.24 -11.50 -17.16
N ARG A 165 -33.20 -12.28 -16.07
CA ARG A 165 -32.29 -13.42 -15.85
C ARG A 165 -30.79 -13.04 -15.78
N LEU A 166 -30.46 -11.74 -15.65
CA LEU A 166 -29.09 -11.29 -15.49
C LEU A 166 -28.85 -10.78 -14.07
N HIS A 167 -27.92 -11.43 -13.37
CA HIS A 167 -27.48 -11.05 -12.02
C HIS A 167 -25.97 -10.83 -12.00
N ALA A 168 -25.50 -10.00 -11.07
CA ALA A 168 -24.09 -9.69 -10.92
C ALA A 168 -23.72 -9.61 -9.43
N ALA A 169 -22.52 -10.08 -9.08
CA ALA A 169 -22.01 -10.09 -7.72
C ALA A 169 -20.48 -10.01 -7.70
N GLY A 170 -19.93 -9.47 -6.61
CA GLY A 170 -18.49 -9.25 -6.47
C GLY A 170 -18.01 -8.02 -7.24
N GLU A 171 -16.72 -7.99 -7.59
CA GLU A 171 -16.05 -6.78 -8.10
C GLU A 171 -16.60 -6.26 -9.45
N VAL A 172 -17.39 -7.06 -10.17
CA VAL A 172 -18.09 -6.61 -11.38
C VAL A 172 -19.25 -5.64 -11.07
N VAL A 173 -19.69 -5.55 -9.80
CA VAL A 173 -20.74 -4.66 -9.34
C VAL A 173 -20.17 -3.29 -8.97
N GLY A 174 -20.85 -2.23 -9.40
CA GLY A 174 -20.50 -0.85 -9.08
C GLY A 174 -21.34 -0.25 -7.96
N GLY A 175 -20.80 0.77 -7.30
CA GLY A 175 -21.56 1.67 -6.42
C GLY A 175 -21.51 1.32 -4.93
N PHE A 176 -21.23 0.06 -4.55
CA PHE A 176 -21.15 -0.34 -3.14
C PHE A 176 -20.08 0.44 -2.35
N HIS A 177 -18.89 0.63 -2.94
CA HIS A 177 -17.81 1.39 -2.32
C HIS A 177 -17.91 2.91 -2.51
N GLY A 178 -18.82 3.41 -3.35
CA GLY A 178 -18.88 4.83 -3.72
C GLY A 178 -17.50 5.37 -4.17
N SER A 179 -17.05 6.46 -3.55
CA SER A 179 -15.74 7.06 -3.82
C SER A 179 -14.58 6.43 -3.03
N GLY A 180 -14.83 5.47 -2.13
CA GLY A 180 -13.82 4.97 -1.21
C GLY A 180 -14.00 3.51 -0.79
N TYR A 181 -13.00 2.68 -1.11
CA TYR A 181 -12.95 1.29 -0.65
C TYR A 181 -12.64 1.13 0.86
N MET A 182 -13.21 0.10 1.49
CA MET A 182 -12.85 -0.29 2.85
C MET A 182 -12.02 -1.58 2.80
N SER A 183 -10.85 -1.62 3.44
CA SER A 183 -9.99 -2.80 3.38
C SER A 183 -10.73 -4.07 3.84
N GLY A 184 -10.79 -5.07 2.96
CA GLY A 184 -11.44 -6.35 3.21
C GLY A 184 -12.91 -6.42 2.76
N SER A 185 -13.55 -5.31 2.43
CA SER A 185 -14.97 -5.31 2.06
C SER A 185 -15.26 -6.00 0.74
N SER A 186 -14.33 -6.04 -0.23
CA SER A 186 -14.55 -6.73 -1.51
C SER A 186 -14.73 -8.23 -1.38
N LEU A 187 -14.06 -8.86 -0.40
CA LEU A 187 -14.23 -10.28 -0.12
C LEU A 187 -15.60 -10.56 0.49
N SER A 188 -16.01 -9.75 1.48
CA SER A 188 -17.33 -9.86 2.09
C SER A 188 -18.45 -9.58 1.08
N GLU A 189 -18.29 -8.54 0.27
CA GLU A 189 -19.18 -8.18 -0.84
C GLU A 189 -19.36 -9.38 -1.79
N SER A 190 -18.25 -9.95 -2.27
CA SER A 190 -18.30 -11.08 -3.21
C SER A 190 -19.07 -12.29 -2.64
N VAL A 191 -18.82 -12.65 -1.38
CA VAL A 191 -19.50 -13.78 -0.73
C VAL A 191 -20.99 -13.48 -0.50
N ILE A 192 -21.31 -12.30 0.03
CA ILE A 192 -22.68 -11.94 0.40
C ILE A 192 -23.53 -11.72 -0.86
N PHE A 193 -23.05 -10.93 -1.82
CA PHE A 193 -23.78 -10.65 -3.05
C PHE A 193 -23.94 -11.91 -3.88
N GLY A 194 -22.93 -12.78 -3.94
CA GLY A 194 -23.05 -14.08 -4.61
C GLY A 194 -24.15 -14.93 -3.98
N ARG A 195 -24.23 -14.97 -2.65
CA ARG A 195 -25.30 -15.69 -1.93
C ARG A 195 -26.68 -15.08 -2.18
N VAL A 196 -26.80 -13.75 -2.18
CA VAL A 196 -28.07 -13.05 -2.46
C VAL A 196 -28.52 -13.35 -3.89
N ALA A 197 -27.64 -13.17 -4.88
CA ALA A 197 -27.92 -13.47 -6.28
C ALA A 197 -28.40 -14.92 -6.47
N ALA A 198 -27.72 -15.89 -5.85
CA ALA A 198 -28.10 -17.29 -5.93
C ALA A 198 -29.50 -17.55 -5.33
N ARG A 199 -29.83 -16.94 -4.19
CA ARG A 199 -31.16 -17.06 -3.59
C ARG A 199 -32.25 -16.44 -4.48
N THR A 200 -32.00 -15.25 -5.01
CA THR A 200 -32.94 -14.58 -5.93
C THR A 200 -33.24 -15.44 -7.17
N VAL A 201 -32.20 -16.06 -7.74
CA VAL A 201 -32.34 -16.96 -8.89
C VAL A 201 -33.19 -18.19 -8.54
N LEU A 202 -32.98 -18.79 -7.36
CA LEU A 202 -33.72 -19.99 -6.94
C LEU A 202 -35.17 -19.70 -6.51
N GLU A 203 -35.44 -18.53 -5.93
CA GLU A 203 -36.80 -18.12 -5.51
C GLU A 203 -37.66 -17.63 -6.69
N GLY A 204 -37.03 -17.20 -7.79
CA GLY A 204 -37.70 -16.72 -9.00
C GLY A 204 -37.75 -17.73 -10.17
N ALA A 205 -37.25 -18.96 -9.98
CA ALA A 205 -37.32 -20.08 -10.93
C ALA A 205 -38.53 -20.97 -10.64
#